data_AF-B2L4L7-F1
#
_entry.id   AF-B2L4L7-F1
#
_cell.length_a   1.000
_cell.length_b   1.000
_cell.length_c   1.000
_cell.angle_alpha   90.00
_cell.angle_beta   90.00
_cell.angle_gamma   90.00
#
_symmetry.space_group_name_H-M   'P 1'
#
loop_
_entity.id
_entity.type
_entity.pdbx_description
1 polymer ?
#
loop_
_entity_poly.entity_id
_entity_poly.type
_entity_poly.pdbx_seq_one_letter_code
_entity_poly.pdbx_strand_id
1 'polypeptide(L)' 'GSLVFHEKAWNAFPYCRTIVTNEYMKDDFFIKIETW' A
#
# COMPACT_ATOMS: atom_id res chain seq x y z
N GLY A 1 -7.89 -16.41 -3.43
CA GLY A 1 -6.67 -15.68 -3.01
C GLY A 1 -6.40 -14.40 -3.78
N SER A 2 -6.95 -14.18 -4.99
CA SER A 2 -6.57 -13.02 -5.83
C SER A 2 -6.99 -11.64 -5.29
N LEU A 3 -8.02 -11.56 -4.44
CA LEU A 3 -8.54 -10.30 -3.87
C LEU A 3 -7.99 -9.97 -2.47
N VAL A 4 -6.93 -10.65 -2.02
CA VAL A 4 -6.28 -10.34 -0.74
C VAL A 4 -5.24 -9.25 -0.97
N PHE A 5 -5.38 -8.15 -0.24
CA PHE A 5 -4.48 -7.01 -0.31
C PHE A 5 -3.70 -6.87 1.01
N HIS A 6 -2.42 -6.56 0.89
CA HIS A 6 -1.54 -6.28 2.01
C HIS A 6 -1.25 -4.79 2.08
N GLU A 7 -1.67 -4.18 3.17
CA GLU A 7 -1.41 -2.77 3.48
C GLU A 7 -0.17 -2.64 4.35
N LYS A 8 0.71 -1.70 3.99
CA LYS A 8 1.83 -1.23 4.82
C LYS A 8 1.73 0.28 4.97
N ALA A 9 1.56 0.74 6.20
CA ALA A 9 1.45 2.16 6.52
C ALA A 9 2.64 2.65 7.35
N TRP A 10 3.16 3.81 6.99
CA TRP A 10 4.18 4.56 7.71
C TRP A 10 3.60 5.92 8.09
N ASN A 11 3.27 6.05 9.37
CA ASN A 11 2.79 7.29 9.94
C ASN A 11 3.97 8.06 10.54
N ALA A 12 4.35 9.18 9.91
CA ALA A 12 5.44 10.06 10.31
C ALA A 12 4.95 11.51 10.29
N PHE A 13 3.98 11.82 11.16
CA PHE A 13 3.31 13.12 11.23
C PHE A 13 4.30 14.30 11.04
N PRO A 14 4.00 15.26 10.14
CA PRO A 14 2.72 15.47 9.43
C PRO A 14 2.50 14.52 8.24
N TYR A 15 3.52 13.80 7.81
CA TYR A 15 3.48 12.98 6.61
C TYR A 15 3.02 11.53 6.90
N CYS A 16 2.12 11.00 6.08
CA CYS A 16 1.71 9.60 6.11
C CYS A 16 1.89 8.97 4.74
N ARG A 17 2.44 7.76 4.69
CA ARG A 17 2.56 6.96 3.48
C ARG A 17 1.93 5.60 3.70
N THR A 18 0.97 5.25 2.88
CA THR A 18 0.36 3.91 2.84
C THR A 18 0.61 3.27 1.49
N ILE A 19 1.05 2.02 1.50
CA ILE A 19 1.29 1.21 0.29
C ILE A 19 0.42 -0.04 0.39
N VAL A 20 -0.41 -0.26 -0.61
CA VAL A 20 -1.24 -1.46 -0.75
C VAL A 20 -0.69 -2.29 -1.91
N THR A 21 -0.42 -3.56 -1.63
CA THR A 21 0.14 -4.54 -2.58
C THR A 21 -0.73 -5.79 -2.64
N ASN A 22 -0.64 -6.53 -3.74
CA ASN A 22 -1.41 -7.76 -3.94
C ASN A 22 -0.45 -8.91 -4.30
N GLU A 23 -0.47 -10.01 -3.54
CA GLU A 23 0.45 -11.13 -3.77
C GLU A 23 0.25 -11.83 -5.12
N TYR A 24 -0.98 -11.80 -5.65
CA TYR A 24 -1.31 -12.43 -6.93
C TYR A 24 -0.81 -11.63 -8.11
N MET A 25 -0.95 -10.30 -8.07
CA MET A 25 -0.46 -9.40 -9.12
C MET A 25 1.00 -8.98 -8.93
N LYS A 26 1.61 -9.29 -7.79
CA LYS A 26 3.02 -8.99 -7.47
C LYS A 26 3.33 -7.50 -7.72
N ASP A 27 4.28 -7.22 -8.61
CA ASP A 27 4.76 -5.88 -8.92
C ASP A 27 3.88 -5.14 -9.94
N ASP A 28 2.91 -5.84 -10.57
CA ASP A 28 2.01 -5.25 -11.57
C ASP A 28 0.88 -4.43 -10.93
N PHE A 29 0.67 -4.55 -9.61
CA PHE A 29 -0.34 -3.80 -8.87
C PHE A 29 0.20 -3.25 -7.55
N PHE A 30 0.29 -1.92 -7.48
CA PHE A 30 0.53 -1.20 -6.23
C PHE A 30 -0.33 0.06 -6.17
N ILE A 31 -0.86 0.36 -4.99
CA ILE A 31 -1.51 1.65 -4.71
C ILE A 31 -0.69 2.35 -3.63
N LYS A 32 -0.28 3.58 -3.91
CA LYS A 32 0.47 4.41 -2.97
C LYS A 32 -0.36 5.64 -2.62
N ILE A 33 -0.64 5.81 -1.34
CA ILE A 33 -1.36 6.95 -0.78
C ILE A 33 -0.37 7.75 0.06
N GLU A 34 -0.19 9.02 -0.28
CA GLU A 34 0.69 9.93 0.44
C GLU A 34 -0.14 11.14 0.91
N THR A 35 -0.11 11.40 2.21
CA THR A 35 -0.83 12.51 2.85
C THR A 35 0.18 13.37 3.60
N TRP A 36 -0.02 14.69 3.56
CA TRP A 36 0.74 15.71 4.29
C TRP A 36 -0.02 16.22 5.49
#